data_AF-A0A939DDQ2-F1
#
_entry.id   AF-A0A939DDQ2-F1
#
_cell.length_a   1.000
_cell.length_b   1.000
_cell.length_c   1.000
_cell.angle_alpha   90.00
_cell.angle_beta   90.00
_cell.angle_gamma   90.00
#
_symmetry.space_group_name_H-M   'P 1'
#
loop_
_entity.id
_entity.type
_entity.pdbx_description
1 polymer ?
#
loop_
_entity_poly.entity_id
_entity_poly.type
_entity_poly.pdbx_seq_one_letter_code
_entity_poly.pdbx_strand_id
1 'polypeptide(L)'
;MKKYLGFGSLFVVFLIVSACGTVSVSSNPKQKISRDAKITVVAPTSDDQNITGQIEHLLLSHGFSVTSESVGRTQIEYRESEIRTEQTTSRSGSVGVVTRLPTELILRFSYNAYFDVFYWSFTRFNGTVVDLEDGKVIASVSFSGDKSVTAVLTDFTNQLGAMAQ
;
A
#
# COMPACT_ATOMS: atom_id res chain seq x y z
N MET A 1 -43.38 9.28 43.92
CA MET A 1 -42.75 8.45 42.88
C MET A 1 -42.71 9.22 41.57
N LYS A 2 -41.54 9.77 41.20
CA LYS A 2 -41.33 10.49 39.93
C LYS A 2 -40.91 9.48 38.85
N LYS A 3 -41.63 9.45 37.72
CA LYS A 3 -41.33 8.62 36.55
C LYS A 3 -40.15 9.23 35.79
N TYR A 4 -39.00 8.55 35.79
CA TYR A 4 -37.94 8.77 34.80
C TYR A 4 -38.19 7.78 33.67
N LEU A 5 -38.85 8.23 32.60
CA LEU A 5 -39.12 7.41 31.43
C LEU A 5 -38.55 8.12 30.20
N GLY A 6 -37.50 7.52 29.62
CA GLY A 6 -37.35 7.51 28.17
C GLY A 6 -36.52 8.60 27.49
N PHE A 7 -35.42 9.09 28.07
CA PHE A 7 -34.48 9.97 27.33
C PHE A 7 -33.12 9.34 26.98
N GLY A 8 -32.90 8.07 27.31
CA GLY A 8 -31.63 7.37 27.07
C GLY A 8 -31.56 6.58 25.75
N SER A 9 -32.69 6.26 25.13
CA SER A 9 -32.72 5.26 24.04
C SER A 9 -32.66 5.84 22.62
N LEU A 10 -32.76 7.16 22.46
CA LEU A 10 -32.71 7.80 21.13
C LEU A 10 -31.26 8.14 20.69
N PHE A 11 -30.31 8.20 21.63
CA PHE A 11 -28.92 8.58 21.35
C PHE A 11 -28.07 7.43 20.79
N VAL A 12 -28.52 6.18 20.94
CA VAL A 12 -27.79 4.98 20.49
C VAL A 12 -28.03 4.69 18.99
N VAL A 13 -29.14 5.18 18.42
CA VAL A 13 -29.50 4.90 17.01
C VAL A 13 -28.77 5.80 16.02
N PHE A 14 -28.24 6.95 16.47
CA PHE A 14 -27.45 7.85 15.61
C PHE A 14 -25.96 7.46 15.53
N LEU A 15 -25.51 6.47 16.30
CA LEU A 15 -24.14 5.95 16.32
C LEU A 15 -23.92 4.75 15.38
N ILE A 16 -24.83 4.54 14.43
CA ILE A 16 -24.65 3.60 13.32
C ILE A 16 -24.46 4.44 12.06
N VAL A 17 -23.43 5.29 12.04
CA VAL A 17 -22.91 5.84 10.78
C VAL A 17 -22.37 4.63 10.04
N SER A 18 -23.20 4.15 9.13
CA SER A 18 -22.90 3.01 8.29
C SER A 18 -21.70 3.41 7.45
N ALA A 19 -20.55 2.76 7.68
CA ALA A 19 -19.33 2.92 6.91
C ALA A 19 -19.65 2.74 5.40
N CYS A 20 -19.94 3.85 4.73
CA CYS A 20 -20.47 3.89 3.38
C CYS A 20 -19.30 4.18 2.44
N GLY A 21 -18.81 3.14 1.79
CA GLY A 21 -17.74 3.25 0.81
C GLY A 21 -17.49 1.90 0.15
N THR A 22 -17.42 1.89 -1.18
CA THR A 22 -17.13 0.69 -1.97
C THR A 22 -15.69 0.76 -2.44
N VAL A 23 -14.92 -0.30 -2.18
CA VAL A 23 -13.59 -0.47 -2.77
C VAL A 23 -13.79 -1.03 -4.18
N SER A 24 -13.37 -0.27 -5.19
CA SER A 24 -13.37 -0.70 -6.59
C SER A 24 -11.96 -1.11 -6.98
N VAL A 25 -11.78 -2.35 -7.40
CA VAL A 25 -10.54 -2.82 -8.03
C VAL A 25 -10.80 -3.04 -9.51
N SER A 26 -9.98 -2.40 -10.34
CA SER A 26 -9.87 -2.68 -11.75
C SER A 26 -8.60 -3.48 -11.98
N SER A 27 -8.72 -4.59 -12.67
CA SER A 27 -7.58 -5.45 -13.02
C SER A 27 -7.55 -5.71 -14.51
N ASN A 28 -6.35 -5.86 -15.06
CA ASN A 28 -6.20 -6.33 -16.42
C ASN A 28 -6.31 -7.87 -16.44
N PRO A 29 -7.40 -8.46 -16.96
CA PRO A 29 -7.65 -9.91 -16.87
C PRO A 29 -6.63 -10.76 -17.64
N LYS A 30 -5.79 -10.13 -18.48
CA LYS A 30 -4.76 -10.82 -19.28
C LYS A 30 -3.40 -10.90 -18.58
N GLN A 31 -3.18 -10.12 -17.52
CA GLN A 31 -1.94 -10.15 -16.76
C GLN A 31 -2.17 -10.86 -15.42
N LYS A 32 -1.57 -12.03 -15.27
CA LYS A 32 -1.56 -12.78 -14.02
C LYS A 32 -0.36 -12.34 -13.20
N ILE A 33 -0.57 -12.11 -11.91
CA ILE A 33 0.52 -11.81 -10.98
C ILE A 33 1.06 -13.16 -10.50
N SER A 34 2.35 -13.42 -10.73
CA SER A 34 3.03 -14.55 -10.11
C SER A 34 3.13 -14.29 -8.60
N ARG A 35 2.79 -15.28 -7.76
CA ARG A 35 2.98 -15.16 -6.30
C ARG A 35 4.44 -14.98 -5.90
N ASP A 36 5.35 -15.50 -6.72
CA ASP A 36 6.79 -15.37 -6.51
C ASP A 36 7.33 -14.01 -6.96
N ALA A 37 6.51 -13.22 -7.67
CA ALA A 37 6.91 -11.89 -8.14
C ALA A 37 7.22 -10.98 -6.95
N LYS A 38 8.38 -10.36 -7.00
CA LYS A 38 8.80 -9.45 -5.94
C LYS A 38 8.11 -8.10 -6.10
N ILE A 39 7.34 -7.71 -5.08
CA ILE A 39 6.58 -6.46 -5.02
C ILE A 39 7.34 -5.47 -4.14
N THR A 40 7.66 -4.30 -4.68
CA THR A 40 8.15 -3.17 -3.90
C THR A 40 7.00 -2.22 -3.60
N VAL A 41 6.76 -1.94 -2.33
CA VAL A 41 5.82 -0.91 -1.90
C VAL A 41 6.57 0.42 -1.83
N VAL A 42 6.11 1.38 -2.63
CA VAL A 42 6.68 2.74 -2.68
C VAL A 42 5.87 3.61 -1.72
N ALA A 43 6.55 4.14 -0.72
CA ALA A 43 5.91 4.96 0.30
C ALA A 43 5.55 6.35 -0.28
N PRO A 44 4.38 6.90 0.05
CA PRO A 44 4.09 8.30 -0.24
C PRO A 44 5.03 9.22 0.55
N THR A 45 5.17 10.48 0.10
CA THR A 45 6.06 11.47 0.73
C THR A 45 5.78 11.70 2.22
N SER A 46 4.53 11.50 2.66
CA SER A 46 4.12 11.47 4.06
C SER A 46 3.27 10.23 4.25
N ASP A 47 3.69 9.40 5.21
CA ASP A 47 3.02 8.15 5.61
C ASP A 47 2.86 8.13 7.14
N ASP A 48 2.22 9.17 7.67
CA ASP A 48 2.16 9.42 9.13
C ASP A 48 1.41 8.32 9.91
N GLN A 49 0.62 7.50 9.20
CA GLN A 49 -0.22 6.43 9.75
C GLN A 49 0.39 5.04 9.51
N ASN A 50 1.62 4.98 8.98
CA ASN A 50 2.33 3.74 8.68
C ASN A 50 1.49 2.79 7.80
N ILE A 51 0.85 3.35 6.77
CA ILE A 51 0.07 2.60 5.79
C ILE A 51 0.97 1.68 4.97
N THR A 52 2.20 2.12 4.67
CA THR A 52 3.21 1.31 3.99
C THR A 52 3.46 0.01 4.74
N GLY A 53 3.79 0.09 6.03
CA GLY A 53 4.08 -1.10 6.85
C GLY A 53 2.86 -2.04 6.99
N GLN A 54 1.65 -1.48 7.06
CA GLN A 54 0.42 -2.28 7.08
C GLN A 54 0.18 -3.03 5.76
N ILE A 55 0.38 -2.37 4.61
CA ILE A 55 0.27 -3.01 3.29
C ILE A 55 1.33 -4.10 3.14
N GLU A 56 2.60 -3.80 3.48
CA GLU A 56 3.69 -4.77 3.39
C GLU A 56 3.41 -6.02 4.24
N HIS A 57 2.95 -5.83 5.48
CA HIS A 57 2.57 -6.92 6.36
C HIS A 57 1.44 -7.79 5.76
N LEU A 58 0.39 -7.16 5.24
CA LEU A 58 -0.74 -7.87 4.62
C LEU A 58 -0.34 -8.60 3.34
N LEU A 59 0.53 -8.03 2.51
CA LEU A 59 1.03 -8.70 1.30
C LEU A 59 1.88 -9.92 1.67
N LEU A 60 2.76 -9.79 2.66
CA LEU A 60 3.53 -10.92 3.20
C LEU A 60 2.61 -12.01 3.76
N SER A 61 1.54 -11.65 4.48
CA SER A 61 0.58 -12.63 5.01
C SER A 61 -0.20 -13.37 3.91
N HIS A 62 -0.29 -12.81 2.71
CA HIS A 62 -0.89 -13.45 1.53
C HIS A 62 0.11 -14.27 0.69
N GLY A 63 1.37 -14.34 1.12
CA GLY A 63 2.42 -15.14 0.48
C GLY A 63 3.16 -14.43 -0.64
N PHE A 64 3.03 -13.10 -0.79
CA PHE A 64 3.82 -12.34 -1.74
C PHE A 64 5.24 -12.11 -1.21
N SER A 65 6.22 -12.07 -2.11
CA SER A 65 7.57 -11.61 -1.81
C SER A 65 7.59 -10.08 -1.82
N VAL A 66 7.76 -9.45 -0.66
CA VAL A 66 7.70 -7.98 -0.50
C VAL A 66 9.07 -7.41 -0.16
N THR A 67 9.39 -6.24 -0.70
CA THR A 67 10.56 -5.46 -0.26
C THR A 67 10.19 -4.00 -0.07
N SER A 68 10.45 -3.48 1.11
CA SER A 68 10.26 -2.06 1.40
C SER A 68 11.23 -1.23 0.58
N GLU A 69 10.76 -0.10 0.05
CA GLU A 69 11.60 0.82 -0.73
C GLU A 69 12.85 1.26 0.05
N SER A 70 12.70 1.53 1.35
CA SER A 70 13.81 1.92 2.25
C SER A 70 14.91 0.87 2.28
N VAL A 71 14.56 -0.41 2.45
CA VAL A 71 15.51 -1.53 2.46
C VAL A 71 16.18 -1.70 1.10
N GLY A 72 15.40 -1.57 0.02
CA GLY A 72 15.93 -1.67 -1.33
C GLY A 72 16.92 -0.53 -1.67
N ARG A 73 16.63 0.70 -1.24
CA ARG A 73 17.56 1.85 -1.36
C ARG A 73 18.85 1.61 -0.59
N THR A 74 18.75 1.10 0.63
CA THR A 74 19.92 0.76 1.44
C THR A 74 20.77 -0.33 0.79
N GLN A 75 20.18 -1.40 0.23
CA GLN A 75 20.95 -2.44 -0.48
C GLN A 75 21.70 -1.91 -1.71
N ILE A 76 21.09 -0.97 -2.43
CA ILE A 76 21.74 -0.28 -3.55
C ILE A 76 22.95 0.53 -3.07
N GLU A 77 22.77 1.31 -2.00
CA GLU A 77 23.82 2.16 -1.43
C GLU A 77 25.00 1.34 -0.90
N TYR A 78 24.73 0.20 -0.24
CA TYR A 78 25.76 -0.74 0.20
C TYR A 78 26.51 -1.37 -1.00
N ARG A 79 25.79 -1.79 -2.04
CA ARG A 79 26.43 -2.39 -3.23
C ARG A 79 27.26 -1.37 -4.01
N GLU A 80 26.80 -0.12 -4.10
CA GLU A 80 27.56 0.96 -4.75
C GLU A 80 28.82 1.33 -3.95
N SER A 81 28.75 1.35 -2.63
CA SER A 81 29.93 1.62 -1.78
C SER A 81 30.96 0.50 -1.80
N GLU A 82 30.54 -0.76 -1.94
CA GLU A 82 31.44 -1.91 -2.15
C GLU A 82 32.14 -1.81 -3.53
N ILE A 83 31.39 -1.53 -4.61
CA ILE A 83 31.94 -1.36 -5.97
C ILE A 83 32.93 -0.17 -6.02
N ARG A 84 32.65 0.94 -5.32
CA ARG A 84 33.58 2.08 -5.25
C ARG A 84 34.89 1.72 -4.55
N THR A 85 34.85 0.81 -3.59
CA THR A 85 36.05 0.35 -2.88
C THR A 85 36.94 -0.50 -3.79
N GLU A 86 36.35 -1.27 -4.72
CA GLU A 86 37.10 -2.03 -5.75
C GLU A 86 37.52 -1.17 -6.97
N GLN A 87 36.79 -0.11 -7.31
CA GLN A 87 37.02 0.73 -8.49
C GLN A 87 37.85 2.00 -8.25
N THR A 88 38.56 2.13 -7.13
CA THR A 88 39.54 3.23 -6.94
C THR A 88 40.81 3.00 -7.76
N THR A 89 40.66 2.66 -9.04
CA THR A 89 41.69 2.75 -10.08
C THR A 89 41.05 2.91 -11.46
N SER A 90 40.07 3.82 -11.66
CA SER A 90 39.82 4.45 -12.97
C SER A 90 38.84 5.62 -12.90
N ARG A 91 39.19 6.68 -13.63
CA ARG A 91 38.48 7.97 -13.71
C ARG A 91 37.14 7.88 -14.44
N SER A 92 36.32 8.92 -14.15
CA SER A 92 35.57 9.74 -15.12
C SER A 92 34.06 9.52 -15.21
N GLY A 93 33.32 10.64 -15.08
CA GLY A 93 31.97 10.83 -15.61
C GLY A 93 30.85 10.53 -14.64
N SER A 94 30.35 11.56 -13.94
CA SER A 94 29.10 11.51 -13.19
C SER A 94 27.90 11.42 -14.15
N VAL A 95 27.67 10.25 -14.73
CA VAL A 95 26.38 9.86 -15.26
C VAL A 95 25.59 9.34 -14.06
N GLY A 96 24.51 10.03 -13.70
CA GLY A 96 23.65 9.61 -12.58
C GLY A 96 23.15 8.19 -12.85
N VAL A 97 23.73 7.21 -12.15
CA VAL A 97 23.30 5.83 -12.24
C VAL A 97 21.94 5.74 -11.57
N VAL A 98 20.88 5.59 -12.37
CA VAL A 98 19.55 5.28 -11.85
C VAL A 98 19.57 3.80 -11.47
N THR A 99 19.97 3.52 -10.23
CA THR A 99 20.00 2.13 -9.76
C THR A 99 18.56 1.63 -9.58
N ARG A 100 18.21 0.61 -10.35
CA ARG A 100 16.89 -0.03 -10.30
C ARG A 100 16.82 -0.96 -9.08
N LEU A 101 15.72 -0.86 -8.34
CA LEU A 101 15.40 -1.82 -7.28
C LEU A 101 15.19 -3.20 -7.93
N PRO A 102 15.74 -4.29 -7.37
CA PRO A 102 15.51 -5.64 -7.87
C PRO A 102 14.10 -6.08 -7.47
N THR A 103 13.12 -5.62 -8.25
CA THR A 103 11.69 -5.86 -8.06
C THR A 103 11.03 -6.01 -9.42
N GLU A 104 10.03 -6.86 -9.51
CA GLU A 104 9.27 -7.09 -10.75
C GLU A 104 8.07 -6.16 -10.79
N LEU A 105 7.44 -5.96 -9.63
CA LEU A 105 6.25 -5.14 -9.49
C LEU A 105 6.51 -3.96 -8.55
N ILE A 106 5.89 -2.82 -8.86
CA ILE A 106 5.81 -1.68 -7.95
C ILE A 106 4.36 -1.46 -7.56
N LEU A 107 4.13 -1.37 -6.26
CA LEU A 107 2.88 -0.89 -5.69
C LEU A 107 3.05 0.56 -5.24
N ARG A 108 2.28 1.47 -5.84
CA ARG A 108 2.19 2.88 -5.44
C ARG A 108 0.83 3.12 -4.85
N PHE A 109 0.74 4.01 -3.86
CA PHE A 109 -0.55 4.39 -3.32
C PHE A 109 -0.58 5.85 -2.86
N SER A 110 -1.79 6.35 -2.71
CA SER A 110 -2.09 7.67 -2.15
C SER A 110 -3.37 7.54 -1.33
N TYR A 111 -3.45 8.27 -0.23
CA TYR A 111 -4.58 8.19 0.66
C TYR A 111 -4.90 9.54 1.30
N ASN A 112 -6.12 9.65 1.81
CA ASN A 112 -6.52 10.67 2.75
C ASN A 112 -7.21 9.96 3.90
N ALA A 113 -6.72 10.19 5.11
CA ALA A 113 -7.23 9.59 6.33
C ALA A 113 -7.54 10.66 7.38
N TYR A 114 -8.51 10.38 8.23
CA TYR A 114 -8.78 11.17 9.43
C TYR A 114 -8.97 10.25 10.63
N PHE A 115 -8.75 10.80 11.82
CA PHE A 115 -9.04 10.10 13.06
C PHE A 115 -10.53 10.25 13.36
N ASP A 116 -11.28 9.18 13.17
CA ASP A 116 -12.64 9.04 13.64
C ASP A 116 -12.63 8.66 15.14
N VAL A 117 -13.78 8.76 15.81
CA VAL A 117 -13.94 8.72 17.28
C VAL A 117 -13.01 7.73 18.02
N PHE A 118 -12.74 6.56 17.43
CA PHE A 118 -11.85 5.54 18.01
C PHE A 118 -10.82 4.92 17.04
N TYR A 119 -10.77 5.31 15.77
CA TYR A 119 -9.90 4.67 14.78
C TYR A 119 -9.61 5.56 13.57
N TRP A 120 -8.57 5.23 12.80
CA TRP A 120 -8.31 5.91 11.53
C TRP A 120 -9.24 5.39 10.43
N SER A 121 -9.92 6.32 9.75
CA SER A 121 -10.74 6.06 8.56
C SER A 121 -10.10 6.66 7.33
N PHE A 122 -10.22 5.98 6.20
CA PHE A 122 -9.96 6.60 4.90
C PHE A 122 -11.20 7.36 4.41
N THR A 123 -10.98 8.55 3.86
CA THR A 123 -11.94 9.21 2.95
C THR A 123 -11.71 8.80 1.50
N ARG A 124 -10.43 8.56 1.17
CA ARG A 124 -9.97 8.18 -0.16
C ARG A 124 -8.74 7.30 -0.02
N PHE A 125 -8.67 6.26 -0.85
CA PHE A 125 -7.47 5.45 -1.03
C PHE A 125 -7.36 5.07 -2.50
N ASN A 126 -6.20 5.28 -3.10
CA ASN A 126 -5.91 4.83 -4.46
C ASN A 126 -4.59 4.09 -4.46
N GLY A 127 -4.55 2.92 -5.08
CA GLY A 127 -3.36 2.12 -5.25
C GLY A 127 -3.22 1.65 -6.69
N THR A 128 -1.99 1.53 -7.17
CA THR A 128 -1.68 0.98 -8.49
C THR A 128 -0.52 0.01 -8.38
N VAL A 129 -0.67 -1.14 -9.05
CA VAL A 129 0.37 -2.14 -9.22
C VAL A 129 0.84 -2.09 -10.66
N VAL A 130 2.12 -1.83 -10.85
CA VAL A 130 2.76 -1.64 -12.15
C VAL A 130 3.80 -2.72 -12.36
N ASP A 131 3.76 -3.36 -13.53
CA ASP A 131 4.80 -4.22 -14.04
C ASP A 131 6.01 -3.39 -14.48
N LEU A 132 7.20 -3.68 -13.96
CA LEU A 132 8.41 -2.97 -14.37
C LEU A 132 9.02 -3.50 -15.68
N GLU A 133 8.66 -4.70 -16.14
CA GLU A 133 9.16 -5.24 -17.39
C GLU A 133 8.60 -4.46 -18.58
N ASP A 134 7.28 -4.20 -18.58
CA ASP A 134 6.58 -3.55 -19.69
C ASP A 134 5.94 -2.20 -19.34
N GLY A 135 6.01 -1.77 -18.07
CA GLY A 135 5.48 -0.50 -17.58
C GLY A 135 3.96 -0.45 -17.48
N LYS A 136 3.25 -1.58 -17.63
CA LYS A 136 1.78 -1.61 -17.62
C LYS A 136 1.22 -1.66 -16.20
N VAL A 137 0.06 -1.04 -16.04
CA VAL A 137 -0.74 -1.16 -14.81
C VAL A 137 -1.46 -2.51 -14.85
N ILE A 138 -1.08 -3.41 -13.95
CA ILE A 138 -1.70 -4.74 -13.81
C ILE A 138 -2.99 -4.64 -13.00
N ALA A 139 -2.95 -3.84 -11.94
CA ALA A 139 -4.08 -3.63 -11.05
C ALA A 139 -4.13 -2.18 -10.60
N SER A 140 -5.34 -1.65 -10.45
CA SER A 140 -5.60 -0.39 -9.78
C SER A 140 -6.76 -0.55 -8.81
N VAL A 141 -6.63 0.04 -7.64
CA VAL A 141 -7.67 0.09 -6.62
C VAL A 141 -8.01 1.55 -6.39
N SER A 142 -9.29 1.84 -6.29
CA SER A 142 -9.78 3.11 -5.79
C SER A 142 -10.87 2.88 -4.77
N PHE A 143 -10.82 3.66 -3.72
CA PHE A 143 -11.81 3.70 -2.66
C PHE A 143 -12.14 5.17 -2.38
N SER A 144 -13.43 5.42 -2.22
CA SER A 144 -13.96 6.68 -1.74
C SER A 144 -15.14 6.37 -0.83
N GLY A 145 -15.17 6.99 0.34
CA GLY A 145 -16.21 6.74 1.33
C GLY A 145 -15.68 6.93 2.74
N ASP A 146 -16.36 6.38 3.73
CA ASP A 146 -15.90 6.36 5.12
C ASP A 146 -15.79 4.92 5.59
N LYS A 147 -14.56 4.43 5.70
CA LYS A 147 -14.27 3.07 6.13
C LYS A 147 -12.92 3.03 6.85
N SER A 148 -12.82 2.18 7.86
CA SER A 148 -11.58 2.01 8.61
C SER A 148 -10.42 1.63 7.70
N VAL A 149 -9.24 2.18 7.99
CA VAL A 149 -7.98 1.89 7.26
C VAL A 149 -7.78 0.39 7.10
N THR A 150 -7.86 -0.35 8.21
CA THR A 150 -7.66 -1.81 8.23
C THR A 150 -8.60 -2.54 7.28
N ALA A 151 -9.87 -2.15 7.22
CA ALA A 151 -10.84 -2.84 6.37
C ALA A 151 -10.58 -2.58 4.88
N VAL A 152 -10.24 -1.34 4.50
CA VAL A 152 -9.90 -1.01 3.10
C VAL A 152 -8.63 -1.73 2.66
N LEU A 153 -7.58 -1.75 3.50
CA LEU A 153 -6.32 -2.44 3.16
C LEU A 153 -6.49 -3.96 3.08
N THR A 154 -7.31 -4.54 3.95
CA THR A 154 -7.64 -5.98 3.91
C THR A 154 -8.41 -6.32 2.64
N ASP A 155 -9.44 -5.54 2.29
CA ASP A 155 -10.19 -5.76 1.05
C ASP A 155 -9.30 -5.63 -0.19
N PHE A 156 -8.41 -4.65 -0.21
CA PHE A 156 -7.46 -4.45 -1.29
C PHE A 156 -6.50 -5.64 -1.45
N THR A 157 -5.86 -6.07 -0.36
CA THR A 157 -4.88 -7.16 -0.40
C THR A 157 -5.51 -8.51 -0.68
N ASN A 158 -6.73 -8.76 -0.18
CA ASN A 158 -7.53 -9.93 -0.55
C ASN A 158 -7.81 -9.97 -2.06
N GLN A 159 -8.21 -8.84 -2.65
CA GLN A 159 -8.48 -8.76 -4.08
C GLN A 159 -7.21 -8.96 -4.92
N LEU A 160 -6.08 -8.41 -4.48
CA LEU A 160 -4.79 -8.67 -5.12
C LEU A 160 -4.37 -10.14 -5.00
N GLY A 161 -4.56 -10.75 -3.83
CA GLY A 161 -4.28 -12.16 -3.58
C GLY A 161 -5.15 -13.10 -4.44
N ALA A 162 -6.39 -12.73 -4.72
CA ALA A 162 -7.28 -13.46 -5.62
C ALA A 162 -6.83 -13.40 -7.09
N MET A 163 -6.07 -12.37 -7.47
CA MET A 163 -5.47 -12.26 -8.80
C MET A 163 -4.15 -13.02 -8.95
N ALA A 164 -3.53 -13.40 -7.84
CA ALA A 164 -2.25 -14.08 -7.83
C ALA A 164 -2.39 -15.59 -8.00
N GLN A 165 -1.73 -16.13 -9.01
CA GLN A 165 -1.76 -17.56 -9.38
C GLN A 165 -0.45 -18.24 -9.03
#